data_AF-A0A832X3I5-F1
#
_entry.id   AF-A0A832X3I5-F1
#
_cell.length_a   1.000
_cell.length_b   1.000
_cell.length_c   1.000
_cell.angle_alpha   90.00
_cell.angle_beta   90.00
_cell.angle_gamma   90.00
#
_symmetry.space_group_name_H-M   'P 1'
#
loop_
_entity.id
_entity.type
_entity.pdbx_description
1 polymer ?
#
loop_
_entity_poly.entity_id
_entity_poly.type
_entity_poly.pdbx_seq_one_letter_code
_entity_poly.pdbx_strand_id
1 'polypeptide(L)'
;MNETEHKILTHIKNHHRGSENAITFKALSVELRINSRLLRECVSNIVTNGEGAIGSNSSTGYFYCTDDESYQYCHDELIARIKALSKRAKGLRIARTRDINDMAKPKGEQQELFKVLETV
;
A
#
# COMPACT_ATOMS: atom_id res chain seq x y z
N MET A 1 -1.00 -8.10 -20.35
CA MET A 1 -1.88 -8.97 -19.54
C MET A 1 -1.64 -10.46 -19.78
N ASN A 2 -1.41 -11.25 -18.73
CA ASN A 2 -1.39 -12.72 -18.79
C ASN A 2 -2.80 -13.35 -18.61
N GLU A 3 -2.93 -14.67 -18.79
CA GLU A 3 -4.22 -15.37 -18.70
C GLU A 3 -4.91 -15.20 -17.34
N THR A 4 -4.14 -15.24 -16.24
CA THR A 4 -4.69 -15.08 -14.89
C THR A 4 -5.20 -13.66 -14.66
N GLU A 5 -4.45 -12.66 -15.09
CA GLU A 5 -4.87 -11.25 -15.04
C GLU A 5 -6.14 -11.03 -15.87
N HIS A 6 -6.20 -11.59 -17.08
CA HIS A 6 -7.39 -11.50 -17.93
C HIS A 6 -8.62 -12.13 -17.28
N LYS A 7 -8.46 -13.32 -16.66
CA LYS A 7 -9.52 -13.99 -15.90
C LYS A 7 -10.03 -13.13 -14.74
N ILE A 8 -9.12 -12.55 -13.95
CA ILE A 8 -9.44 -11.67 -12.83
C ILE A 8 -10.23 -10.45 -13.32
N LEU A 9 -9.70 -9.73 -14.31
CA LEU A 9 -10.32 -8.52 -14.82
C LEU A 9 -11.71 -8.81 -15.40
N THR A 10 -11.84 -9.89 -16.17
CA THR A 10 -13.13 -10.31 -16.75
C THR A 10 -14.16 -10.64 -15.67
N HIS A 11 -13.77 -11.38 -14.64
CA HIS A 11 -14.66 -11.71 -13.53
C HIS A 11 -15.14 -10.45 -12.79
N ILE A 12 -14.21 -9.57 -12.41
CA ILE A 12 -14.53 -8.32 -11.71
C ILE A 12 -15.44 -7.43 -12.58
N LYS A 13 -15.13 -7.29 -13.88
CA LYS A 13 -15.92 -6.50 -14.82
C LYS A 13 -17.35 -7.02 -15.02
N ASN A 14 -17.55 -8.33 -14.93
CA ASN A 14 -18.86 -8.95 -15.17
C ASN A 14 -19.71 -9.05 -13.90
N HIS A 15 -19.08 -9.17 -12.72
CA HIS A 15 -19.80 -9.51 -11.48
C HIS A 15 -19.68 -8.47 -10.36
N HIS A 16 -18.65 -7.62 -10.37
CA HIS A 16 -18.33 -6.70 -9.27
C HIS A 16 -18.21 -5.26 -9.77
N ARG A 17 -19.26 -4.79 -10.45
CA ARG A 17 -19.32 -3.44 -11.03
C ARG A 17 -19.80 -2.44 -9.99
N GLY A 18 -19.10 -1.33 -9.83
CA GLY A 18 -19.41 -0.33 -8.79
C GLY A 18 -18.93 -0.78 -7.40
N SER A 19 -18.66 0.19 -6.54
CA SER A 19 -18.10 -0.05 -5.20
C SER A 19 -19.05 -0.80 -4.26
N GLU A 20 -20.35 -0.69 -4.51
CA GLU A 20 -21.43 -1.36 -3.80
C GLU A 20 -21.44 -2.89 -4.02
N ASN A 21 -20.86 -3.36 -5.11
CA ASN A 21 -20.74 -4.79 -5.45
C ASN A 21 -19.31 -5.33 -5.23
N ALA A 22 -18.51 -4.63 -4.43
CA ALA A 22 -17.12 -4.98 -4.22
C ALA A 22 -16.94 -6.35 -3.55
N ILE A 23 -15.88 -7.06 -3.96
CA ILE A 23 -15.53 -8.37 -3.44
C ILE A 23 -14.22 -8.32 -2.66
N THR A 24 -14.20 -8.94 -1.48
CA THR A 24 -12.96 -9.03 -0.70
C THR A 24 -11.92 -9.90 -1.42
N PHE A 25 -10.63 -9.62 -1.22
CA PHE A 25 -9.57 -10.43 -1.81
C PHE A 25 -9.66 -11.92 -1.42
N LYS A 26 -10.16 -12.22 -0.21
CA LYS A 26 -10.33 -13.60 0.27
C LYS A 26 -11.42 -14.33 -0.51
N ALA A 27 -12.57 -13.69 -0.68
CA ALA A 27 -13.69 -14.25 -1.44
C ALA A 27 -13.29 -14.46 -2.90
N LEU A 28 -12.68 -13.44 -3.54
CA LEU A 28 -12.25 -13.54 -4.93
C LEU A 28 -11.18 -14.63 -5.15
N SER A 29 -10.27 -14.79 -4.19
CA SER A 29 -9.26 -15.86 -4.19
C SER A 29 -9.90 -17.25 -4.18
N VAL A 30 -10.98 -17.44 -3.41
CA VAL A 30 -11.75 -18.69 -3.37
C VAL A 30 -12.53 -18.90 -4.66
N GLU A 31 -13.27 -17.89 -5.13
CA GLU A 31 -14.09 -17.98 -6.35
C GLU A 31 -13.26 -18.34 -7.59
N LEU A 32 -12.12 -17.67 -7.76
CA LEU A 32 -11.25 -17.89 -8.91
C LEU A 32 -10.29 -19.06 -8.74
N ARG A 33 -10.22 -19.66 -7.54
CA ARG A 33 -9.24 -20.66 -7.13
C ARG A 33 -7.79 -20.22 -7.37
N ILE A 34 -7.51 -18.96 -7.05
CA ILE A 34 -6.19 -18.32 -7.21
C ILE A 34 -5.57 -18.11 -5.83
N ASN A 35 -4.28 -18.38 -5.67
CA ASN A 35 -3.57 -18.06 -4.44
C ASN A 35 -3.66 -16.56 -4.11
N SER A 36 -3.94 -16.20 -2.86
CA SER A 36 -4.17 -14.79 -2.49
C SER A 36 -2.94 -13.87 -2.64
N ARG A 37 -1.71 -14.42 -2.66
CA ARG A 37 -0.50 -13.64 -2.98
C ARG A 37 -0.47 -13.32 -4.47
N LEU A 38 -0.66 -14.34 -5.31
CA LEU A 38 -0.71 -14.19 -6.76
C LEU A 38 -1.85 -13.25 -7.19
N LEU A 39 -3.03 -13.38 -6.59
CA LEU A 39 -4.16 -12.49 -6.84
C LEU A 39 -3.80 -11.02 -6.62
N ARG A 40 -3.15 -10.71 -5.50
CA ARG A 40 -2.73 -9.33 -5.16
C ARG A 40 -1.71 -8.79 -6.15
N GLU A 41 -0.76 -9.63 -6.56
CA GLU A 41 0.24 -9.28 -7.57
C GLU A 41 -0.41 -8.99 -8.93
N CYS A 42 -1.27 -9.89 -9.42
CA CYS A 42 -2.00 -9.71 -10.68
C CYS A 42 -2.87 -8.45 -10.66
N VAL A 43 -3.63 -8.20 -9.59
CA VAL A 43 -4.44 -6.97 -9.48
C VAL A 43 -3.54 -5.73 -9.49
N SER A 44 -2.40 -5.77 -8.78
CA SER A 44 -1.44 -4.66 -8.80
C SER A 44 -0.92 -4.40 -10.22
N ASN A 45 -0.60 -5.45 -10.99
CA ASN A 45 -0.13 -5.32 -12.36
C ASN A 45 -1.21 -4.73 -13.28
N ILE A 46 -2.45 -5.21 -13.18
CA ILE A 46 -3.57 -4.71 -13.98
C ILE A 46 -3.74 -3.19 -13.80
N VAL A 47 -3.75 -2.73 -12.54
CA VAL A 47 -3.89 -1.31 -12.21
C VAL A 47 -2.68 -0.51 -12.68
N THR A 48 -1.46 -1.02 -12.45
CA THR A 48 -0.21 -0.30 -12.78
C THR A 48 0.00 -0.16 -14.29
N ASN A 49 -0.39 -1.18 -15.07
CA ASN A 49 -0.23 -1.18 -16.52
C ASN A 49 -1.37 -0.45 -17.25
N GLY A 50 -2.37 0.07 -16.52
CA GLY A 50 -3.54 0.72 -17.12
C GLY A 50 -4.44 -0.24 -17.90
N GLU A 51 -4.34 -1.54 -17.64
CA GLU A 51 -5.07 -2.58 -18.38
C GLU A 51 -6.51 -2.77 -17.85
N GLY A 52 -6.86 -2.19 -16.69
CA GLY A 52 -8.19 -2.28 -16.12
C GLY A 52 -8.49 -1.25 -15.05
N ALA A 53 -9.74 -0.81 -15.02
CA ALA A 53 -10.31 0.12 -14.05
C ALA A 53 -10.71 -0.59 -12.75
N ILE A 54 -9.75 -1.24 -12.08
CA ILE A 54 -10.03 -1.96 -10.83
C ILE A 54 -9.80 -1.01 -9.65
N GLY A 55 -10.88 -0.70 -8.95
CA GLY A 55 -10.82 -0.10 -7.63
C GLY A 55 -10.37 -1.11 -6.59
N SER A 56 -9.50 -0.69 -5.67
CA SER A 56 -8.94 -1.54 -4.63
C SER A 56 -8.75 -0.77 -3.33
N ASN A 57 -9.72 -0.88 -2.42
CA ASN A 57 -9.60 -0.35 -1.07
C ASN A 57 -9.54 -1.50 -0.05
N SER A 58 -8.60 -1.40 0.89
CA SER A 58 -8.49 -2.27 2.06
C SER A 58 -9.80 -2.50 2.83
N SER A 59 -10.72 -1.52 2.87
CA SER A 59 -12.01 -1.66 3.56
C SER A 59 -13.12 -2.26 2.70
N THR A 60 -13.12 -1.97 1.39
CA THR A 60 -14.25 -2.28 0.49
C THR A 60 -14.01 -3.52 -0.36
N GLY A 61 -12.74 -3.85 -0.67
CA GLY A 61 -12.37 -4.92 -1.58
C GLY A 61 -12.10 -4.43 -3.00
N TYR A 62 -12.28 -5.32 -3.97
CA TYR A 62 -12.07 -5.11 -5.40
C TYR A 62 -13.38 -4.91 -6.13
N PHE A 63 -13.42 -3.95 -7.05
CA PHE A 63 -14.56 -3.70 -7.93
C PHE A 63 -14.10 -3.07 -9.24
N TYR A 64 -14.96 -3.11 -10.26
CA TYR A 64 -14.77 -2.42 -11.52
C TYR A 64 -15.39 -1.03 -11.45
N CYS A 65 -14.60 0.03 -11.69
CA CYS A 65 -15.11 1.39 -11.75
C CYS A 65 -16.04 1.56 -12.95
N THR A 66 -17.20 2.18 -12.72
CA THR A 66 -18.28 2.30 -13.71
C THR A 66 -18.58 3.74 -14.13
N ASP A 67 -18.04 4.71 -13.41
CA ASP A 67 -18.39 6.12 -13.49
C ASP A 67 -17.21 6.97 -13.01
N ASP A 68 -17.18 8.24 -13.42
CA ASP A 68 -16.08 9.16 -13.12
C ASP A 68 -15.85 9.34 -11.62
N GLU A 69 -16.90 9.23 -10.81
CA GLU A 69 -16.81 9.32 -9.35
C GLU A 69 -15.99 8.17 -8.76
N SER A 70 -16.28 6.91 -9.15
CA SER A 70 -15.52 5.75 -8.71
C SER A 70 -14.08 5.75 -9.24
N TYR A 71 -13.85 6.29 -10.44
CA TYR A 71 -12.49 6.54 -10.93
C TYR A 71 -11.74 7.55 -10.07
N GLN A 72 -12.33 8.72 -9.83
CA GLN A 72 -11.72 9.79 -9.05
C GLN A 72 -11.44 9.35 -7.61
N TYR A 73 -12.38 8.63 -7.00
CA TYR A 73 -12.21 8.05 -5.68
C TYR A 73 -10.99 7.11 -5.63
N CYS A 74 -10.85 6.19 -6.58
CA CYS A 74 -9.72 5.27 -6.63
C CYS A 74 -8.39 6.00 -6.88
N HIS A 75 -8.40 7.02 -7.74
CA HIS A 75 -7.25 7.87 -7.97
C HIS A 75 -6.79 8.57 -6.69
N ASP A 76 -7.70 9.20 -5.96
CA ASP A 76 -7.38 9.95 -4.74
C ASP A 76 -6.85 9.03 -3.62
N GLU A 77 -7.35 7.80 -3.55
CA GLU A 77 -6.86 6.76 -2.65
C GLU A 77 -5.41 6.38 -2.95
N LEU A 78 -5.05 6.21 -4.23
CA LEU A 78 -3.66 5.96 -4.65
C LEU A 78 -2.74 7.13 -4.28
N ILE A 79 -3.18 8.37 -4.52
CA ILE A 79 -2.43 9.56 -4.12
C ILE A 79 -2.22 9.61 -2.61
N ALA A 80 -3.23 9.27 -1.81
CA ALA A 80 -3.11 9.20 -0.36
C ALA A 80 -2.08 8.14 0.10
N ARG A 81 -2.08 6.95 -0.53
CA ARG A 81 -1.08 5.90 -0.28
C ARG A 81 0.34 6.36 -0.59
N ILE A 82 0.54 7.04 -1.73
CA ILE A 82 1.84 7.61 -2.13
C ILE A 82 2.31 8.62 -1.09
N LYS A 83 1.45 9.55 -0.65
CA LYS A 83 1.78 10.53 0.40
C LYS A 83 2.21 9.84 1.70
N ALA A 84 1.50 8.79 2.12
CA ALA A 84 1.85 8.03 3.32
C ALA A 84 3.20 7.28 3.19
N LEU A 85 3.50 6.71 2.02
CA LEU A 85 4.81 6.09 1.74
C LEU A 85 5.94 7.13 1.77
N SER A 86 5.75 8.29 1.13
CA SER A 86 6.71 9.39 1.14
C SER A 86 7.02 9.89 2.56
N LYS A 87 6.00 10.01 3.43
CA LYS A 87 6.20 10.38 4.85
C LYS A 87 7.02 9.33 5.60
N ARG A 88 6.74 8.04 5.40
CA ARG A 88 7.51 6.94 6.00
C ARG A 88 8.96 6.94 5.53
N ALA A 89 9.21 7.13 4.24
CA ALA A 89 10.55 7.24 3.68
C ALA A 89 11.34 8.41 4.28
N LYS A 90 10.70 9.58 4.45
CA LYS A 90 11.29 10.73 5.15
C LYS A 90 11.68 10.40 6.59
N GLY A 91 10.78 9.74 7.33
CA GLY A 91 11.04 9.30 8.70
C GLY A 91 12.25 8.36 8.80
N LEU A 92 12.34 7.38 7.91
CA LEU A 92 13.46 6.44 7.84
C LEU A 92 14.79 7.16 7.58
N ARG A 93 14.80 8.16 6.69
CA ARG A 93 15.99 8.97 6.41
C ARG A 93 16.44 9.76 7.65
N ILE A 94 15.50 10.36 8.39
CA ILE A 94 15.82 11.13 9.60
C ILE A 94 16.39 10.20 10.69
N ALA A 95 15.78 9.03 10.90
CA ALA A 95 16.28 8.04 11.86
C ALA A 95 17.72 7.63 11.54
N ARG A 96 18.01 7.29 10.27
CA ARG A 96 19.36 6.97 9.82
C ARG A 96 20.37 8.09 10.09
N THR A 97 20.02 9.36 9.84
CA THR A 97 20.91 10.49 10.12
C THR A 97 21.19 10.64 11.61
N ARG A 98 20.19 10.43 12.48
CA ARG A 98 20.38 10.46 13.93
C ARG A 98 21.30 9.34 14.39
N ASP A 99 21.08 8.11 13.93
CA ASP A 99 21.91 6.96 14.30
C ASP A 99 23.38 7.17 13.90
N ILE A 100 23.63 7.70 12.70
CA ILE A 100 24.99 8.06 12.25
C ILE A 100 25.62 9.12 13.16
N ASN A 101 24.87 10.16 13.52
CA ASN A 101 25.37 11.23 14.38
C ASN A 101 25.64 10.76 15.81
N ASP A 102 24.82 9.86 16.36
CA ASP A 102 25.05 9.28 17.68
C ASP A 102 26.22 8.29 17.69
N MET A 103 26.48 7.58 16.58
CA MET A 103 27.69 6.77 16.40
C MET A 103 28.96 7.61 16.22
N ALA A 104 28.84 8.84 15.72
CA ALA A 104 29.95 9.75 15.52
C ALA A 104 30.36 10.54 16.80
N LYS A 105 29.57 10.47 17.88
CA LYS A 105 29.94 11.09 19.16
C LYS A 105 31.10 10.32 19.80
N PRO A 106 32.20 10.99 20.17
CA PRO A 106 33.32 10.33 20.83
C PRO A 106 32.88 9.75 22.19
N LYS A 107 33.37 8.53 22.50
CA LYS A 107 33.04 7.75 23.71
C LYS A 107 33.25 8.49 25.06
N GLY A 108 33.86 9.67 25.05
CA GLY A 108 34.14 10.48 26.25
C GLY A 108 32.98 11.35 26.74
N GLU A 109 32.01 11.73 25.89
CA GLU A 109 30.90 12.62 26.31
C GLU A 109 29.70 11.89 26.91
N GLN A 110 29.59 10.56 26.74
CA GLN A 110 28.49 9.78 27.33
C GLN A 110 28.64 9.56 28.84
N GLN A 111 29.85 9.75 29.42
CA GLN A 111 30.08 9.57 30.85
C GLN A 111 29.87 10.84 31.69
N GLU A 112 29.90 12.03 31.10
CA GLU A 112 29.71 13.30 31.83
C GLU A 112 28.23 13.61 32.10
N LEU A 113 27.31 13.17 31.23
CA LEU A 113 25.87 13.43 31.40
C LEU A 113 25.24 12.68 32.59
N PHE A 114 25.84 11.57 33.05
CA PHE A 114 25.37 10.83 34.22
C PHE A 114 25.90 11.38 35.55
N LYS A 115 26.97 12.19 35.55
CA LYS A 115 27.46 12.83 36.79
C LYS A 115 26.74 14.14 37.13
N VAL A 116 26.25 14.87 36.12
CA VAL A 116 25.57 16.15 36.36
C VAL A 116 24.14 15.95 36.91
N LEU A 117 23.50 14.80 36.64
CA LEU A 117 22.15 14.50 37.13
C LEU A 117 22.10 13.90 38.55
N GLU A 118 23.24 13.56 39.16
CA GLU A 118 23.30 13.11 40.56
C GLU A 118 23.71 14.23 41.55
N THR A 119 23.90 15.48 41.07
CA THR A 119 24.39 16.59 41.92
C THR A 119 23.51 17.85 41.91
N VAL A 120 22.25 17.80 41.46
CA VAL A 120 21.28 18.91 41.66
C VAL A 120 19.91 18.39 42.05
#